data_AF-A0A5A7US21-F1
#
_entry.id   AF-A0A5A7US21-F1
#
_cell.length_a   1.000
_cell.length_b   1.000
_cell.length_c   1.000
_cell.angle_alpha   90.00
_cell.angle_beta   90.00
_cell.angle_gamma   90.00
#
_symmetry.space_group_name_H-M   'P 1'
#
loop_
_entity.id
_entity.type
_entity.pdbx_description
1 polymer ?
#
loop_
_entity_poly.entity_id
_entity_poly.type
_entity_poly.pdbx_seq_one_letter_code
_entity_poly.pdbx_strand_id
1 'polypeptide(L)'
;MASMAAAFIKPSNPFSKSPITFSKAVTPPIKLPMSLRVKSNTRRRIRVSGGLIDPDGGKLVELIVEESMRGSKNREALSLPRIKLSRIDVQWVHVLSEGWASPLTGFMRESEFLQTLHFNSLRLQDGSVVNMSVPIVLAIDDDLKNRIGDSSKVALFGSDDRPVAILNE
;
A
#
# COMPACT_ATOMS: atom_id res chain seq x y z
N MET A 1 7.59 30.16 10.90
CA MET A 1 7.28 30.49 9.50
C MET A 1 8.53 30.26 8.67
N ALA A 2 8.56 29.21 7.86
CA ALA A 2 9.69 28.89 6.99
C ALA A 2 9.16 28.69 5.56
N SER A 3 9.81 29.35 4.60
CA SER A 3 9.46 29.40 3.18
C SER A 3 10.57 28.70 2.40
N MET A 4 10.21 27.81 1.46
CA MET A 4 11.16 27.25 0.49
C MET A 4 10.59 27.40 -0.92
N ALA A 5 11.36 28.10 -1.76
CA ALA A 5 11.08 28.32 -3.17
C ALA A 5 11.55 27.11 -3.99
N ALA A 6 10.66 26.53 -4.80
CA ALA A 6 11.00 25.49 -5.76
C ALA A 6 11.28 26.12 -7.13
N ALA A 7 12.54 26.07 -7.57
CA ALA A 7 12.93 26.42 -8.93
C ALA A 7 12.60 25.25 -9.87
N PHE A 8 11.66 25.47 -10.79
CA PHE A 8 11.33 24.54 -11.86
C PHE A 8 12.44 24.54 -12.93
N ILE A 9 13.17 23.42 -13.06
CA ILE A 9 14.08 23.18 -14.18
C ILE A 9 13.35 22.31 -15.21
N LYS A 10 13.07 22.89 -16.37
CA LYS A 10 12.45 22.25 -17.53
C LYS A 10 13.52 21.47 -18.31
N PRO A 11 13.36 20.16 -18.59
CA PRO A 11 14.29 19.45 -19.46
C PRO A 11 14.09 19.87 -20.94
N SER A 12 15.19 20.25 -21.59
CA SER A 12 15.27 20.50 -23.04
C SER A 12 15.25 19.19 -23.81
N ASN A 13 14.33 19.08 -24.78
CA ASN A 13 14.16 17.92 -25.65
C ASN A 13 15.15 17.99 -26.84
N PRO A 14 16.04 17.01 -27.08
CA PRO A 14 16.95 17.03 -28.22
C PRO A 14 16.39 16.13 -29.34
N PHE A 15 15.45 16.64 -30.13
CA PHE A 15 15.08 16.00 -31.40
C PHE A 15 15.07 17.02 -32.52
N SER A 16 16.23 17.14 -33.18
CA SER A 16 16.41 17.85 -34.44
C SER A 16 15.79 17.04 -35.58
N LYS A 17 14.88 17.66 -36.35
CA LYS A 17 14.31 17.08 -37.57
C LYS A 17 15.18 17.51 -38.75
N SER A 18 15.89 16.58 -39.39
CA SER A 18 16.43 16.78 -40.74
C SER A 18 15.53 16.09 -41.78
N PRO A 19 15.35 16.68 -42.98
CA PRO A 19 14.55 16.06 -44.03
C PRO A 19 15.39 15.06 -44.82
N ILE A 20 14.93 13.81 -44.90
CA ILE A 20 15.54 12.78 -45.75
C ILE A 20 14.92 12.89 -47.15
N THR A 21 15.74 13.21 -48.14
CA THR A 21 15.40 13.08 -49.56
C THR A 21 15.66 11.65 -50.00
N PHE A 22 14.67 10.99 -50.63
CA PHE A 22 14.84 9.67 -51.24
C PHE A 22 14.63 9.75 -52.75
N SER A 23 15.67 9.35 -53.47
CA SER A 23 15.78 9.20 -54.93
C SER A 23 14.82 8.15 -55.48
N LYS A 24 14.20 8.45 -56.63
CA LYS A 24 13.35 7.51 -57.38
C LYS A 24 14.21 6.43 -58.03
N ALA A 25 14.11 5.19 -57.54
CA ALA A 25 14.51 3.99 -58.29
C ALA A 25 13.27 3.14 -58.58
N VAL A 26 13.09 2.79 -59.84
CA VAL A 26 11.97 2.00 -60.37
C VAL A 26 12.32 0.51 -60.25
N THR A 27 11.44 -0.29 -59.63
CA THR A 27 11.54 -1.76 -59.55
C THR A 27 10.26 -2.42 -60.09
N PRO A 28 10.32 -3.61 -60.71
CA PRO A 28 9.18 -4.25 -61.37
C PRO A 28 8.21 -4.91 -60.37
N PRO A 29 6.94 -5.22 -60.76
CA PRO A 29 5.96 -5.76 -59.84
C PRO A 29 6.16 -7.27 -59.64
N ILE A 30 6.49 -7.66 -58.41
CA ILE A 30 6.40 -9.05 -57.95
C ILE A 30 4.92 -9.34 -57.63
N LYS A 31 4.31 -10.30 -58.34
CA LYS A 31 2.94 -10.79 -58.04
C LYS A 31 3.00 -11.83 -56.92
N LEU A 32 2.50 -11.48 -55.73
CA LEU A 32 2.24 -12.41 -54.63
C LEU A 32 0.72 -12.70 -54.53
N PRO A 33 0.29 -13.95 -54.31
CA PRO A 33 -1.12 -14.26 -54.07
C PRO A 33 -1.54 -13.76 -52.69
N MET A 34 -2.36 -12.70 -52.65
CA MET A 34 -3.01 -12.24 -51.42
C MET A 34 -4.19 -13.16 -51.07
N SER A 35 -4.01 -14.01 -50.07
CA SER A 35 -5.11 -14.38 -49.17
C SER A 35 -4.87 -13.70 -47.83
N LEU A 36 -5.28 -12.42 -47.74
CA LEU A 36 -5.37 -11.73 -46.47
C LEU A 36 -6.66 -12.17 -45.79
N ARG A 37 -6.59 -13.27 -45.03
CA ARG A 37 -7.59 -13.52 -43.98
C ARG A 37 -7.36 -12.49 -42.88
N VAL A 38 -8.01 -11.33 -43.01
CA VAL A 38 -8.15 -10.36 -41.91
C VAL A 38 -8.91 -11.08 -40.80
N LYS A 39 -8.18 -11.68 -39.85
CA LYS A 39 -8.76 -12.01 -38.56
C LYS A 39 -9.22 -10.68 -37.99
N SER A 40 -10.53 -10.51 -37.88
CA SER A 40 -11.11 -9.35 -37.22
C SER A 40 -10.43 -9.24 -35.85
N ASN A 41 -9.60 -8.22 -35.71
CA ASN A 41 -8.98 -7.91 -34.45
C ASN A 41 -10.14 -7.49 -33.56
N THR A 42 -10.64 -8.43 -32.76
CA THR A 42 -11.67 -8.16 -31.77
C THR A 42 -11.04 -7.17 -30.82
N ARG A 43 -11.28 -5.88 -31.09
CA ARG A 43 -11.02 -4.81 -30.12
C ARG A 43 -11.70 -5.30 -28.85
N ARG A 44 -10.91 -5.71 -27.86
CA ARG A 44 -11.41 -6.00 -26.52
C ARG A 44 -12.09 -4.71 -26.09
N ARG A 45 -13.41 -4.68 -26.23
CA ARG A 45 -14.25 -3.63 -25.65
C ARG A 45 -13.86 -3.62 -24.19
N ILE A 46 -13.23 -2.53 -23.74
CA ILE A 46 -13.09 -2.24 -22.33
C ILE A 46 -14.55 -2.22 -21.83
N ARG A 47 -14.98 -3.31 -21.19
CA ARG A 47 -16.26 -3.32 -20.49
C ARG A 47 -16.02 -2.45 -19.27
N VAL A 48 -16.47 -1.21 -19.34
CA VAL A 48 -16.57 -0.36 -18.16
C VAL A 48 -17.78 -0.86 -17.39
N SER A 49 -17.55 -1.66 -16.35
CA SER A 49 -18.54 -1.93 -15.31
C SER A 49 -18.50 -0.77 -14.32
N GLY A 50 -19.61 -0.05 -14.15
CA GLY A 50 -19.72 1.09 -13.22
C GLY A 50 -19.84 0.68 -11.75
N GLY A 51 -19.05 -0.29 -11.28
CA GLY A 51 -19.00 -0.71 -9.88
C GLY A 51 -18.19 0.27 -9.02
N LEU A 52 -18.30 0.13 -7.69
CA LEU A 52 -17.36 0.75 -6.77
C LEU A 52 -15.96 0.15 -7.00
N ILE A 53 -14.91 0.92 -6.67
CA ILE A 53 -13.53 0.43 -6.75
C ILE A 53 -13.30 -0.67 -5.72
N ASP A 54 -12.51 -1.67 -6.08
CA ASP A 54 -12.07 -2.69 -5.15
C ASP A 54 -10.98 -2.13 -4.21
N PRO A 55 -10.94 -2.54 -2.93
CA PRO A 55 -9.84 -2.21 -2.04
C PRO A 55 -8.50 -2.75 -2.54
N ASP A 56 -7.41 -2.11 -2.13
CA ASP A 56 -6.05 -2.60 -2.38
C ASP A 56 -5.86 -4.01 -1.79
N GLY A 57 -5.25 -4.92 -2.56
CA GLY A 57 -5.16 -6.34 -2.22
C GLY A 57 -6.45 -7.15 -2.47
N GLY A 58 -7.49 -6.52 -3.02
CA GLY A 58 -8.73 -7.18 -3.46
C GLY A 58 -9.80 -7.35 -2.38
N LYS A 59 -9.51 -7.02 -1.12
CA LYS A 59 -10.48 -7.08 -0.01
C LYS A 59 -10.11 -6.10 1.10
N LEU A 60 -11.12 -5.48 1.72
CA LEU A 60 -10.96 -4.65 2.91
C LEU A 60 -10.53 -5.51 4.12
N VAL A 61 -9.48 -5.09 4.80
CA VAL A 61 -8.94 -5.74 6.00
C VAL A 61 -9.38 -4.94 7.22
N GLU A 62 -10.46 -5.37 7.88
CA GLU A 62 -10.95 -4.81 9.13
C GLU A 62 -10.34 -5.55 10.32
N LEU A 63 -9.84 -4.83 11.33
CA LEU A 63 -9.17 -5.40 12.51
C LEU A 63 -10.00 -5.26 13.79
N ILE A 64 -11.30 -5.00 13.66
CA ILE A 64 -12.24 -4.96 14.78
C ILE A 64 -12.63 -6.39 15.16
N VAL A 65 -12.51 -6.72 16.44
CA VAL A 65 -12.95 -8.01 16.98
C VAL A 65 -14.48 -8.07 16.95
N GLU A 66 -15.00 -9.22 16.55
CA GLU A 66 -16.43 -9.54 16.61
C GLU A 66 -17.00 -9.27 18.02
N GLU A 67 -18.24 -8.77 18.08
CA GLU A 67 -18.89 -8.37 19.32
C GLU A 67 -18.98 -9.51 20.34
N SER A 68 -19.24 -10.74 19.89
CA SER A 68 -19.31 -11.93 20.75
C SER A 68 -18.00 -12.24 21.49
N MET A 69 -16.86 -11.91 20.86
CA MET A 69 -15.52 -12.20 21.40
C MET A 69 -14.91 -11.03 22.18
N ARG A 70 -15.52 -9.84 22.13
CA ARG A 70 -15.00 -8.61 22.74
C ARG A 70 -14.77 -8.75 24.25
N GLY A 71 -15.70 -9.37 24.97
CA GLY A 71 -15.55 -9.59 26.43
C GLY A 71 -14.36 -10.49 26.78
N SER A 72 -14.14 -11.54 25.98
CA SER A 72 -13.00 -12.45 26.14
C SER A 72 -11.68 -11.73 25.87
N LYS A 73 -11.62 -10.95 24.77
CA LYS A 73 -10.43 -10.17 24.40
C LYS A 73 -10.09 -9.07 25.40
N ASN A 74 -11.09 -8.39 25.97
CA ASN A 74 -10.84 -7.42 27.04
C ASN A 74 -10.20 -8.06 28.26
N ARG A 75 -10.65 -9.27 28.64
CA ARG A 75 -10.06 -10.01 29.77
C ARG A 75 -8.64 -10.50 29.45
N GLU A 76 -8.39 -10.99 28.23
CA GLU A 76 -7.05 -11.36 27.76
C GLU A 76 -6.09 -10.16 27.82
N ALA A 77 -6.54 -8.98 27.36
CA ALA A 77 -5.72 -7.77 27.35
C ALA A 77 -5.25 -7.34 28.74
N LEU A 78 -6.07 -7.55 29.79
CA LEU A 78 -5.74 -7.16 31.16
C LEU A 78 -4.57 -7.97 31.75
N SER A 79 -4.33 -9.19 31.26
CA SER A 79 -3.24 -10.07 31.72
C SER A 79 -1.94 -9.92 30.94
N LEU A 80 -1.92 -9.14 29.85
CA LEU A 80 -0.75 -8.97 28.99
C LEU A 80 0.13 -7.78 29.44
N PRO A 81 1.42 -7.77 29.04
CA PRO A 81 2.25 -6.58 29.12
C PRO A 81 1.57 -5.41 28.40
N ARG A 82 1.61 -4.22 29.01
CA ARG A 82 0.83 -3.07 28.58
C ARG A 82 1.71 -2.01 27.92
N ILE A 83 1.23 -1.48 26.80
CA ILE A 83 1.78 -0.30 26.14
C ILE A 83 0.74 0.81 26.25
N LYS A 84 1.12 1.94 26.85
CA LYS A 84 0.25 3.11 26.92
C LYS A 84 0.38 3.91 25.63
N LEU A 85 -0.73 4.08 24.93
CA LEU A 85 -0.81 4.80 23.66
C LEU A 85 -0.88 6.31 23.89
N SER A 86 -0.16 7.06 23.06
CA SER A 86 -0.41 8.48 22.89
C SER A 86 -1.72 8.71 22.12
N ARG A 87 -2.17 9.97 22.09
CA ARG A 87 -3.34 10.36 21.28
C ARG A 87 -3.16 10.02 19.80
N ILE A 88 -1.95 10.20 19.26
CA ILE A 88 -1.65 9.94 17.85
C ILE A 88 -1.69 8.43 17.60
N ASP A 89 -1.15 7.62 18.51
CA ASP A 89 -1.14 6.16 18.35
C ASP A 89 -2.56 5.59 18.35
N VAL A 90 -3.46 6.12 19.20
CA VAL A 90 -4.88 5.75 19.17
C VAL A 90 -5.53 6.08 17.82
N GLN A 91 -5.19 7.22 17.22
CA GLN A 91 -5.68 7.59 15.88
C GLN A 91 -5.16 6.62 14.81
N TRP A 92 -3.90 6.19 14.90
CA TRP A 92 -3.37 5.17 14.00
C TRP A 92 -4.02 3.80 14.20
N VAL A 93 -4.31 3.40 15.44
CA VAL A 93 -5.09 2.19 15.73
C VAL A 93 -6.46 2.27 15.07
N HIS A 94 -7.11 3.43 15.09
CA HIS A 94 -8.40 3.65 14.43
C HIS A 94 -8.30 3.48 12.91
N VAL A 95 -7.32 4.13 12.27
CA VAL A 95 -7.02 3.98 10.83
C VAL A 95 -6.83 2.50 10.44
N LEU A 96 -6.03 1.77 11.22
CA LEU A 96 -5.79 0.34 11.00
C LEU A 96 -7.07 -0.49 11.22
N SER A 97 -7.85 -0.18 12.25
CA SER A 97 -9.04 -0.95 12.62
C SER A 97 -10.12 -0.96 11.55
N GLU A 98 -10.35 0.17 10.89
CA GLU A 98 -11.37 0.33 9.84
C GLU A 98 -10.86 -0.08 8.44
N GLY A 99 -9.60 -0.49 8.32
CA GLY A 99 -9.03 -0.97 7.06
C GLY A 99 -8.65 0.13 6.07
N TRP A 100 -8.48 1.37 6.51
CA TRP A 100 -8.02 2.49 5.64
C TRP A 100 -6.66 2.23 5.00
N ALA A 101 -5.81 1.47 5.69
CA ALA A 101 -4.49 1.07 5.22
C ALA A 101 -4.45 -0.38 4.72
N SER A 102 -5.58 -0.93 4.28
CA SER A 102 -5.62 -2.26 3.65
C SER A 102 -4.55 -2.33 2.55
N PRO A 103 -3.72 -3.39 2.51
CA PRO A 103 -3.91 -4.69 3.15
C PRO A 103 -3.15 -4.90 4.48
N LEU A 104 -2.70 -3.84 5.15
CA LEU A 104 -2.00 -3.99 6.44
C LEU A 104 -2.89 -4.69 7.49
N THR A 105 -2.29 -5.61 8.25
CA THR A 105 -2.95 -6.36 9.32
C THR A 105 -2.57 -5.88 10.72
N GLY A 106 -1.86 -4.75 10.83
CA GLY A 106 -1.37 -4.18 12.08
C GLY A 106 -0.36 -3.05 11.83
N PHE A 107 0.37 -2.67 12.88
CA PHE A 107 1.53 -1.80 12.72
C PHE A 107 2.60 -2.47 11.86
N MET A 108 3.29 -1.68 11.03
CA MET A 108 4.27 -2.19 10.08
C MET A 108 5.40 -2.95 10.79
N ARG A 109 5.70 -4.14 10.28
CA ARG A 109 6.94 -4.84 10.58
C ARG A 109 8.11 -4.20 9.83
N GLU A 110 9.34 -4.58 10.18
CA GLU A 110 10.55 -4.03 9.57
C GLU A 110 10.53 -4.10 8.04
N SER A 111 10.13 -5.24 7.46
CA SER A 111 10.05 -5.42 6.02
C SER A 111 9.05 -4.48 5.34
N GLU A 112 7.93 -4.19 5.99
CA GLU A 112 6.88 -3.29 5.46
C GLU A 112 7.34 -1.84 5.60
N PHE A 113 7.89 -1.49 6.76
CA PHE A 113 8.45 -0.17 7.04
C PHE A 113 9.53 0.24 6.03
N LEU A 114 10.50 -0.65 5.75
CA LEU A 114 11.56 -0.41 4.78
C LEU A 114 11.01 -0.24 3.36
N GLN A 115 10.02 -1.04 2.97
CA GLN A 115 9.40 -0.91 1.65
C GLN A 115 8.65 0.41 1.50
N THR A 116 7.91 0.82 2.53
CA THR A 116 7.25 2.13 2.56
C THR A 116 8.25 3.26 2.45
N LEU A 117 9.35 3.22 3.22
CA LEU A 117 10.35 4.29 3.23
C LEU A 117 11.09 4.41 1.90
N HIS A 118 11.44 3.29 1.26
CA HIS A 118 12.28 3.30 0.06
C HIS A 118 11.49 3.33 -1.25
N PHE A 119 10.28 2.76 -1.28
CA PHE A 119 9.52 2.54 -2.52
C PHE A 119 8.13 3.18 -2.51
N ASN A 120 7.67 3.72 -1.37
CA ASN A 120 6.31 4.22 -1.19
C ASN A 120 5.24 3.16 -1.55
N SER A 121 5.54 1.88 -1.32
CA SER A 121 4.70 0.76 -1.72
C SER A 121 4.91 -0.47 -0.85
N LEU A 122 3.94 -1.39 -0.84
CA LEU A 122 4.09 -2.73 -0.28
C LEU A 122 3.94 -3.78 -1.37
N ARG A 123 4.82 -4.79 -1.37
CA ARG A 123 4.72 -5.97 -2.22
C ARG A 123 3.97 -7.08 -1.50
N LEU A 124 2.89 -7.57 -2.12
CA LEU A 124 2.05 -8.64 -1.57
C LEU A 124 2.60 -10.03 -1.92
N GLN A 125 2.05 -11.07 -1.29
CA GLN A 125 2.50 -12.46 -1.47
C GLN A 125 2.31 -12.97 -2.92
N ASP A 126 1.30 -12.47 -3.62
CA ASP A 126 1.06 -12.78 -5.04
C ASP A 126 1.99 -12.01 -5.99
N GLY A 127 2.87 -11.16 -5.44
CA GLY A 127 3.82 -10.33 -6.18
C GLY A 127 3.25 -9.01 -6.68
N SER A 128 1.96 -8.73 -6.47
CA SER A 128 1.36 -7.42 -6.74
C SER A 128 1.90 -6.36 -5.79
N VAL A 129 1.71 -5.09 -6.16
CA VAL A 129 2.24 -3.94 -5.42
C VAL A 129 1.12 -2.94 -5.19
N VAL A 130 1.00 -2.45 -3.96
CA VAL A 130 0.01 -1.44 -3.55
C VAL A 130 0.73 -0.19 -3.06
N ASN A 131 0.07 0.98 -3.14
CA ASN A 131 0.66 2.21 -2.64
C ASN A 131 0.69 2.22 -1.11
N MET A 132 1.83 2.60 -0.53
CA MET A 132 1.97 2.78 0.90
C MET A 132 3.14 3.74 1.16
N SER A 133 2.84 5.03 1.17
CA SER A 133 3.85 6.11 1.18
C SER A 133 4.17 6.66 2.57
N VAL A 134 3.42 6.27 3.60
CA VAL A 134 3.58 6.80 4.96
C VAL A 134 3.75 5.64 5.94
N PRO A 135 4.81 5.64 6.77
CA PRO A 135 5.00 4.65 7.82
C PRO A 135 3.89 4.67 8.87
N ILE A 136 3.30 3.52 9.16
CA ILE A 136 2.34 3.32 10.24
C ILE A 136 2.97 2.39 11.28
N VAL A 137 3.67 2.98 12.24
CA VAL A 137 4.49 2.28 13.22
C VAL A 137 4.13 2.70 14.65
N LEU A 138 4.39 1.81 15.61
CA LEU A 138 4.28 2.09 17.04
C LEU A 138 5.68 2.13 17.65
N ALA A 139 6.15 3.31 18.03
CA ALA A 139 7.45 3.47 18.67
C ALA A 139 7.36 3.13 20.17
N ILE A 140 8.39 2.47 20.69
CA ILE A 140 8.56 2.15 22.11
C ILE A 140 9.97 2.54 22.56
N ASP A 141 10.13 2.82 23.85
CA ASP A 141 11.43 3.03 24.47
C ASP A 141 12.09 1.71 24.91
N ASP A 142 13.37 1.78 25.27
CA ASP A 142 14.15 0.62 25.69
C ASP A 142 13.62 0.01 26.99
N ASP A 143 13.10 0.82 27.91
CA ASP A 143 12.53 0.35 29.17
C ASP A 143 11.27 -0.49 28.92
N LEU A 144 10.38 -0.02 28.05
CA LEU A 144 9.16 -0.72 27.65
C LEU A 144 9.51 -2.00 26.87
N LYS A 145 10.48 -1.93 25.96
CA LYS A 145 10.99 -3.12 25.26
C LYS A 145 11.46 -4.19 26.25
N ASN A 146 12.25 -3.80 27.25
CA ASN A 146 12.72 -4.71 28.30
C ASN A 146 11.58 -5.28 29.14
N ARG A 147 10.54 -4.48 29.42
CA ARG A 147 9.33 -4.94 30.16
C ARG A 147 8.47 -5.91 29.37
N ILE A 148 8.42 -5.77 28.05
CA ILE A 148 7.71 -6.71 27.16
C ILE A 148 8.45 -8.05 27.14
N GLY A 149 9.79 -8.00 27.07
CA GLY A 149 10.65 -9.19 27.03
C GLY A 149 10.29 -10.10 25.85
N ASP A 150 10.16 -11.40 26.12
CA ASP A 150 9.86 -12.42 25.10
C ASP A 150 8.34 -12.66 24.90
N SER A 151 7.50 -11.70 25.30
CA SER A 151 6.06 -11.85 25.14
C SER A 151 5.62 -11.69 23.69
N SER A 152 4.93 -12.69 23.15
CA SER A 152 4.38 -12.68 21.78
C SER A 152 3.09 -11.85 21.64
N LYS A 153 2.56 -11.33 22.75
CA LYS A 153 1.35 -10.50 22.77
C LYS A 153 1.48 -9.36 23.75
N VAL A 154 1.11 -8.17 23.30
CA VAL A 154 1.05 -6.98 24.14
C VAL A 154 -0.33 -6.33 24.01
N ALA A 155 -0.82 -5.77 25.10
CA ALA A 155 -2.06 -5.04 25.11
C ALA A 155 -1.80 -3.53 25.00
N LEU A 156 -2.55 -2.87 24.12
CA LEU A 156 -2.47 -1.44 23.89
C LEU A 156 -3.56 -0.74 24.69
N PHE A 157 -3.18 0.22 25.53
CA PHE A 157 -4.06 0.92 26.45
C PHE A 157 -4.19 2.39 26.08
N GLY A 158 -5.42 2.91 26.14
CA GLY A 158 -5.71 4.33 25.96
C GLY A 158 -5.22 5.19 27.14
N SER A 159 -5.37 6.50 27.00
CA SER A 159 -5.05 7.45 28.08
C SER A 159 -5.94 7.28 29.31
N ASP A 160 -7.12 6.68 29.15
CA ASP A 160 -8.13 6.36 30.16
C ASP A 160 -7.90 5.00 30.85
N ASP A 161 -6.75 4.37 30.61
CA ASP A 161 -6.38 3.04 31.12
C ASP A 161 -7.34 1.92 30.72
N ARG A 162 -8.04 2.09 29.58
CA ARG A 162 -8.86 1.04 28.97
C ARG A 162 -8.08 0.30 27.88
N PRO A 163 -8.25 -1.03 27.76
CA PRO A 163 -7.67 -1.78 26.66
C PRO A 163 -8.35 -1.37 25.34
N VAL A 164 -7.53 -1.03 24.35
CA VAL A 164 -7.98 -0.62 23.01
C VAL A 164 -7.76 -1.74 21.99
N ALA A 165 -6.60 -2.41 22.06
CA ALA A 165 -6.25 -3.49 21.13
C ALA A 165 -5.27 -4.48 21.76
N ILE A 166 -5.12 -5.64 21.13
CA ILE A 166 -4.04 -6.60 21.41
C ILE A 166 -3.19 -6.67 20.14
N LEU A 167 -1.89 -6.40 20.27
CA LEU A 167 -0.92 -6.58 19.22
C LEU A 167 -0.30 -7.98 19.40
N ASN A 168 -0.53 -8.84 18.42
CA ASN A 168 0.12 -10.16 18.34
C ASN A 168 1.41 -10.03 17.53
N GLU A 169 2.33 -10.97 17.71
CA GLU A 169 3.47 -11.21 16.80
C GLU A 169 3.02 -11.54 15.36
#